data_AF-A0A7Y5CKB3-F1
#
_entry.id   AF-A0A7Y5CKB3-F1
#
_cell.length_a   1.000
_cell.length_b   1.000
_cell.length_c   1.000
_cell.angle_alpha   90.00
_cell.angle_beta   90.00
_cell.angle_gamma   90.00
#
_symmetry.space_group_name_H-M   'P 1'
#
loop_
_entity.id
_entity.type
_entity.pdbx_description
1 polymer ?
#
loop_
_entity_poly.entity_id
_entity_poly.type
_entity_poly.pdbx_seq_one_letter_code
_entity_poly.pdbx_strand_id
1 'polypeptide(L)'
;MASLILLPELQSLGPDFVMAVPSLDSTTLQAFAAAWQREAAGICRRITADTLASLSRWAAAETKAVQLPARWWEEIPMRPVGISRDQQVALFGQFKEEGLPLPSHNPLVFRRLILFAGYHLHRQGLASVIVSISGWVEE
;
A
#
# COMPACT_ATOMS: atom_id res chain seq x y z
N MET A 1 10.97 13.47 0.31
CA MET A 1 9.62 12.98 -0.02
C MET A 1 9.78 11.64 -0.71
N ALA A 2 9.16 10.59 -0.20
CA ALA A 2 9.26 9.26 -0.82
C ALA A 2 8.79 9.26 -2.28
N SER A 3 9.37 8.38 -3.09
CA SER A 3 8.89 8.13 -4.45
C SER A 3 7.56 7.37 -4.40
N LEU A 4 6.68 7.66 -5.37
CA LEU A 4 5.44 6.91 -5.57
C LEU A 4 5.62 5.99 -6.78
N ILE A 5 5.39 4.71 -6.58
CA ILE A 5 5.50 3.67 -7.61
C ILE A 5 4.12 3.07 -7.80
N LEU A 6 3.60 3.15 -9.02
CA LEU A 6 2.31 2.57 -9.39
C LEU A 6 2.58 1.22 -10.06
N LEU A 7 2.15 0.14 -9.41
CA LEU A 7 2.41 -1.22 -9.87
C LEU A 7 1.10 -1.88 -10.32
N PRO A 8 0.96 -2.23 -11.61
CA PRO A 8 -0.20 -2.95 -12.14
C PRO A 8 -0.63 -4.14 -11.28
N GLU A 9 -1.94 -4.37 -11.24
CA GLU A 9 -2.56 -5.52 -10.56
C GLU A 9 -1.94 -6.86 -11.04
N LEU A 10 -1.68 -7.77 -10.10
CA LEU A 10 -0.98 -9.06 -10.27
C LEU A 10 0.52 -8.99 -10.58
N GLN A 11 1.11 -7.81 -10.73
CA GLN A 11 2.56 -7.73 -10.89
C GLN A 11 3.26 -8.02 -9.55
N SER A 12 4.31 -8.83 -9.60
CA SER A 12 5.12 -9.13 -8.42
C SER A 12 5.75 -7.85 -7.88
N LEU A 13 5.74 -7.70 -6.55
CA LEU A 13 6.42 -6.62 -5.83
C LEU A 13 7.96 -6.71 -5.92
N GLY A 14 8.47 -7.70 -6.66
CA GLY A 14 9.88 -7.97 -6.90
C GLY A 14 10.46 -8.97 -5.89
N PRO A 15 11.60 -9.61 -6.22
CA PRO A 15 12.31 -10.53 -5.32
C PRO A 15 13.08 -9.80 -4.20
N ASP A 16 12.90 -8.48 -4.08
CA ASP A 16 13.73 -7.62 -3.23
C ASP A 16 13.27 -7.59 -1.78
N PHE A 17 12.10 -8.14 -1.47
CA PHE A 17 11.56 -8.24 -0.11
C PHE A 17 11.66 -9.66 0.42
N VAL A 18 12.38 -9.82 1.53
CA VAL A 18 12.30 -11.04 2.34
C VAL A 18 11.15 -10.87 3.32
N MET A 19 10.06 -11.60 3.08
CA MET A 19 8.85 -11.57 3.91
C MET A 19 9.08 -12.34 5.21
N ALA A 20 9.76 -11.69 6.15
CA ALA A 20 9.95 -12.16 7.51
C ALA A 20 9.74 -10.97 8.44
N VAL A 21 8.73 -11.04 9.30
CA VAL A 21 8.41 -9.93 10.22
C VAL A 21 9.62 -9.66 11.11
N PRO A 22 10.29 -8.50 10.98
CA PRO A 22 11.43 -8.20 11.82
C PRO A 22 10.99 -8.02 13.27
N SER A 23 11.79 -8.52 14.22
CA SER A 23 11.63 -8.15 15.63
C SER A 23 12.05 -6.70 15.79
N LEU A 24 11.08 -5.81 16.00
CA LEU A 24 11.30 -4.37 16.16
C LEU A 24 10.81 -3.94 17.53
N ASP A 25 11.57 -3.05 18.17
CA ASP A 25 11.15 -2.45 19.43
C ASP A 25 9.99 -1.45 19.23
N SER A 26 9.33 -1.12 20.34
CA SER A 26 8.19 -0.19 20.35
C SER A 26 8.57 1.20 19.83
N THR A 27 9.79 1.67 20.12
CA THR A 27 10.32 2.97 19.65
C THR A 27 10.37 3.02 18.12
N THR A 28 10.86 1.95 17.50
CA THR A 28 10.98 1.84 16.04
C THR A 28 9.60 1.77 15.39
N LEU A 29 8.67 1.02 15.96
CA LEU A 29 7.29 0.96 15.50
C LEU A 29 6.59 2.34 15.57
N GLN A 30 6.82 3.09 16.64
CA GLN A 30 6.30 4.45 16.78
C GLN A 30 6.92 5.41 15.75
N ALA A 31 8.23 5.29 15.48
CA ALA A 31 8.89 6.09 14.47
C ALA A 31 8.32 5.84 13.06
N PHE A 32 7.96 4.58 12.75
CA PHE A 32 7.31 4.25 11.47
C PHE A 32 5.94 4.89 11.35
N ALA A 33 5.11 4.77 12.39
CA ALA A 33 3.79 5.37 12.41
C ALA A 33 3.88 6.89 12.23
N ALA A 34 4.83 7.55 12.91
CA ALA A 34 5.07 8.98 12.76
C ALA A 34 5.53 9.36 11.35
N ALA A 35 6.44 8.59 10.74
CA ALA A 35 6.90 8.83 9.37
C ALA A 35 5.77 8.65 8.35
N TRP A 36 4.93 7.62 8.51
CA TRP A 36 3.75 7.40 7.69
C TRP A 36 2.80 8.60 7.80
N GLN A 37 2.41 8.99 9.00
CA GLN A 37 1.47 10.12 9.21
C GLN A 37 2.01 11.44 8.61
N ARG A 38 3.32 11.67 8.68
CA ARG A 38 3.97 12.86 8.12
C ARG A 38 3.99 12.89 6.60
N GLU A 39 4.23 11.76 5.94
CA GLU A 39 4.48 11.70 4.49
C GLU A 39 3.29 11.19 3.66
N ALA A 40 2.40 10.37 4.26
CA ALA A 40 1.29 9.72 3.57
C ALA A 40 0.37 10.73 2.89
N ALA A 41 0.06 11.85 3.54
CA ALA A 41 -0.82 12.86 2.94
C ALA A 41 -0.29 13.39 1.59
N GLY A 42 1.02 13.66 1.48
CA GLY A 42 1.62 14.16 0.25
C GLY A 42 1.66 13.10 -0.85
N ILE A 43 1.88 11.85 -0.48
CA ILE A 43 1.97 10.72 -1.41
C ILE A 43 0.58 10.29 -1.88
N CYS A 44 -0.33 10.05 -0.94
CA CYS A 44 -1.67 9.51 -1.20
C CYS A 44 -2.59 10.49 -1.90
N ARG A 45 -2.35 11.81 -1.82
CA ARG A 45 -3.05 12.81 -2.66
C ARG A 45 -2.76 12.65 -4.15
N ARG A 46 -1.67 11.98 -4.52
CA ARG A 46 -1.33 11.69 -5.91
C ARG A 46 -2.01 10.42 -6.43
N ILE A 47 -2.62 9.64 -5.53
CA ILE A 47 -3.41 8.46 -5.89
C ILE A 47 -4.84 8.95 -6.14
N THR A 48 -5.21 8.98 -7.41
CA THR A 48 -6.53 9.39 -7.90
C THR A 48 -7.29 8.19 -8.45
N ALA A 49 -8.59 8.35 -8.70
CA ALA A 49 -9.39 7.33 -9.39
C ALA A 49 -8.78 6.94 -10.75
N ASP A 50 -8.20 7.89 -11.50
CA ASP A 50 -7.50 7.60 -12.76
C ASP A 50 -6.25 6.74 -12.54
N THR A 51 -5.46 7.03 -11.49
CA THR A 51 -4.32 6.16 -11.17
C THR A 51 -4.78 4.75 -10.81
N LEU A 52 -5.82 4.61 -9.99
CA LEU A 52 -6.35 3.29 -9.63
C LEU A 52 -6.92 2.54 -10.85
N ALA A 53 -7.61 3.25 -11.74
CA ALA A 53 -8.08 2.68 -13.00
C ALA A 53 -6.92 2.18 -13.87
N SER A 54 -5.80 2.91 -13.92
CA SER A 54 -4.60 2.48 -14.67
C SER A 54 -3.90 1.25 -14.06
N LEU A 55 -4.05 1.03 -12.75
CA LEU A 55 -3.54 -0.16 -12.06
C LEU A 55 -4.45 -1.37 -12.27
N SER A 56 -5.75 -1.12 -12.43
CA SER A 56 -6.79 -2.13 -12.53
C SER A 56 -6.74 -2.84 -13.88
N ARG A 57 -6.42 -4.13 -13.85
CA ARG A 57 -6.37 -4.94 -15.08
C ARG A 57 -7.76 -5.31 -15.58
N TRP A 58 -8.68 -5.54 -14.64
CA TRP A 58 -9.94 -6.23 -14.95
C TRP A 58 -11.20 -5.37 -14.87
N ALA A 59 -11.18 -4.29 -14.08
CA ALA A 59 -12.35 -3.45 -13.86
C ALA A 59 -11.96 -1.97 -13.92
N ALA A 60 -11.22 -1.56 -14.95
CA ALA A 60 -10.65 -0.22 -15.05
C ALA A 60 -11.73 0.86 -15.12
N ALA A 61 -12.78 0.64 -15.90
CA ALA A 61 -13.88 1.59 -16.08
C ALA A 61 -14.67 1.80 -14.79
N GLU A 62 -14.98 0.71 -14.08
CA GLU A 62 -15.68 0.73 -12.81
C GLU A 62 -14.80 1.33 -11.71
N THR A 63 -13.51 1.00 -11.69
CA THR A 63 -12.54 1.57 -10.75
C THR A 63 -12.42 3.09 -10.91
N LYS A 64 -12.55 3.61 -12.13
CA LYS A 64 -12.54 5.05 -12.40
C LYS A 64 -13.73 5.79 -11.76
N ALA A 65 -14.84 5.10 -11.49
CA ALA A 65 -16.00 5.67 -10.81
C ALA A 65 -15.84 5.66 -9.27
N VAL A 66 -14.82 4.99 -8.72
CA VAL A 66 -14.57 4.93 -7.28
C VAL A 66 -14.16 6.29 -6.76
N GLN A 67 -14.83 6.73 -5.70
CA GLN A 67 -14.45 7.91 -4.94
C GLN A 67 -13.60 7.52 -3.76
N LEU A 68 -12.37 8.05 -3.70
CA LEU A 68 -11.51 7.90 -2.55
C LEU A 68 -12.01 8.83 -1.42
N PRO A 69 -12.31 8.30 -0.21
CA PRO A 69 -12.67 9.14 0.92
C PRO A 69 -11.60 10.19 1.22
N ALA A 70 -12.01 11.33 1.77
CA ALA A 70 -11.03 12.30 2.24
C ALA A 70 -10.13 11.66 3.31
N ARG A 71 -8.81 11.82 3.17
CA ARG A 71 -7.82 11.29 4.14
C ARG A 71 -7.86 9.77 4.33
N TRP A 72 -8.34 9.02 3.34
CA TRP A 72 -8.45 7.55 3.35
C TRP A 72 -7.18 6.80 3.80
N TRP A 73 -5.99 7.37 3.59
CA TRP A 73 -4.71 6.78 3.98
C TRP A 73 -4.52 6.67 5.50
N GLU A 74 -5.32 7.38 6.30
CA GLU A 74 -5.31 7.30 7.76
C GLU A 74 -5.97 6.02 8.28
N GLU A 75 -6.84 5.42 7.46
CA GLU A 75 -7.55 4.18 7.80
C GLU A 75 -6.73 2.93 7.48
N ILE A 76 -5.58 3.09 6.82
CA ILE A 76 -4.71 1.98 6.43
C ILE A 76 -3.61 1.80 7.48
N PRO A 77 -3.68 0.77 8.33
CA PRO A 77 -2.61 0.47 9.28
C PRO A 77 -1.41 -0.11 8.52
N MET A 78 -0.30 0.63 8.52
CA MET A 78 0.96 0.14 7.99
C MET A 78 1.69 -0.73 9.04
N ARG A 79 2.08 -1.95 8.66
CA ARG A 79 2.75 -2.91 9.55
C ARG A 79 4.04 -3.44 8.92
N PRO A 80 5.09 -3.69 9.69
CA PRO A 80 6.30 -4.31 9.15
C PRO A 80 6.00 -5.75 8.73
N VAL A 81 6.43 -6.12 7.53
CA VAL A 81 6.25 -7.47 6.96
C VAL A 81 7.55 -8.11 6.51
N GLY A 82 8.63 -7.32 6.44
CA GLY A 82 9.89 -7.80 5.90
C GLY A 82 11.02 -6.80 5.99
N ILE A 83 12.17 -7.23 5.50
CA ILE A 83 13.33 -6.39 5.24
C ILE A 83 13.68 -6.55 3.76
N SER A 84 13.97 -5.43 3.08
CA SER A 84 14.45 -5.46 1.71
C SER A 84 15.94 -5.77 1.64
N ARG A 85 16.44 -6.14 0.46
CA ARG A 85 17.89 -6.37 0.24
C ARG A 85 18.76 -5.17 0.64
N ASP A 86 18.24 -3.96 0.46
CA ASP A 86 18.88 -2.70 0.84
C ASP A 86 18.74 -2.35 2.34
N GLN A 87 18.39 -3.34 3.18
CA GLN A 87 18.20 -3.19 4.62
C GLN A 87 17.10 -2.16 4.99
N GLN A 88 16.13 -1.94 4.11
CA GLN A 88 14.96 -1.13 4.42
C GLN A 88 13.90 -2.01 5.07
N VAL A 89 13.20 -1.49 6.06
CA VAL A 89 12.03 -2.20 6.60
C VAL A 89 10.87 -2.02 5.64
N ALA A 90 10.29 -3.14 5.22
CA ALA A 90 9.12 -3.16 4.36
C ALA A 90 7.86 -3.06 5.22
N LEU A 91 7.08 -2.01 4.99
CA LEU A 91 5.78 -1.81 5.60
C LEU A 91 4.71 -2.20 4.60
N PHE A 92 3.67 -2.90 5.06
CA PHE A 92 2.51 -3.26 4.28
C PHE A 92 1.25 -2.70 4.94
N GLY A 93 0.33 -2.20 4.13
CA GLY A 93 -0.99 -1.79 4.56
C GLY A 93 -2.02 -2.09 3.49
N GLN A 94 -3.22 -2.39 3.95
CA GLN A 94 -4.40 -2.53 3.11
C GLN A 94 -5.63 -2.06 3.89
N PHE A 95 -6.71 -1.77 3.19
CA PHE A 95 -8.01 -1.61 3.82
C PHE A 95 -8.46 -2.90 4.52
N LYS A 96 -9.27 -2.74 5.56
CA LYS A 96 -10.08 -3.84 6.12
C LYS A 96 -11.17 -4.24 5.11
N GLU A 97 -11.85 -5.35 5.37
CA GLU A 97 -12.97 -5.85 4.55
C GLU A 97 -14.04 -4.80 4.29
N GLU A 98 -14.43 -4.09 5.33
CA GLU A 98 -15.44 -3.03 5.29
C GLU A 98 -14.86 -1.66 4.85
N GLY A 99 -13.58 -1.61 4.47
CA GLY A 99 -12.92 -0.38 4.04
C GLY A 99 -13.32 0.03 2.62
N LEU A 100 -12.39 0.55 1.83
CA LEU A 100 -12.66 0.95 0.44
C LEU A 100 -12.90 -0.30 -0.45
N PRO A 101 -14.14 -0.56 -0.91
CA PRO A 101 -14.37 -1.64 -1.85
C PRO A 101 -13.88 -1.22 -3.24
N LEU A 102 -13.05 -2.04 -3.87
CA LEU A 102 -12.70 -1.87 -5.28
C LEU A 102 -13.61 -2.76 -6.13
N PRO A 103 -14.23 -2.24 -7.20
CA PRO A 103 -15.11 -3.01 -8.08
C PRO A 103 -14.41 -4.23 -8.66
N SER A 104 -15.11 -5.33 -8.88
CA SER A 104 -14.56 -6.53 -9.49
C SER A 104 -15.34 -6.92 -10.73
N HIS A 105 -14.66 -7.56 -11.68
CA HIS A 105 -15.27 -8.18 -12.85
C HIS A 105 -15.99 -9.50 -12.51
N ASN A 106 -15.77 -10.04 -11.31
CA ASN A 106 -16.40 -11.26 -10.80
C ASN A 106 -16.92 -11.02 -9.37
N PRO A 107 -18.19 -11.32 -9.06
CA PRO A 107 -18.78 -11.09 -7.74
C PRO A 107 -18.14 -11.92 -6.61
N LEU A 108 -17.41 -12.99 -6.94
CA LEU A 108 -16.69 -13.83 -5.97
C LEU A 108 -15.27 -13.35 -5.68
N VAL A 109 -14.78 -12.36 -6.43
CA VAL A 109 -13.41 -11.83 -6.27
C VAL A 109 -13.48 -10.52 -5.52
N PHE A 110 -12.94 -10.50 -4.32
CA PHE A 110 -12.76 -9.29 -3.52
C PHE A 110 -11.46 -8.61 -3.92
N ARG A 111 -11.48 -7.28 -4.03
CA ARG A 111 -10.31 -6.48 -4.42
C ARG A 111 -10.04 -5.39 -3.39
N ARG A 112 -8.76 -5.16 -3.08
CA ARG A 112 -8.30 -4.12 -2.15
C ARG A 112 -7.13 -3.34 -2.72
N LEU A 113 -7.09 -2.06 -2.33
CA LEU A 113 -5.90 -1.24 -2.47
C LEU A 113 -4.84 -1.74 -1.48
N ILE A 114 -3.66 -2.05 -2.00
CA ILE A 114 -2.49 -2.45 -1.22
C ILE A 114 -1.41 -1.38 -1.32
N LEU A 115 -0.78 -1.12 -0.18
CA LEU A 115 0.34 -0.20 -0.04
C LEU A 115 1.54 -0.95 0.52
N PHE A 116 2.68 -0.79 -0.14
CA PHE A 116 3.97 -1.18 0.41
C PHE A 116 4.84 0.06 0.56
N ALA A 117 5.56 0.20 1.66
CA ALA A 117 6.48 1.30 1.85
C ALA A 117 7.85 0.80 2.33
N GLY A 118 8.91 1.28 1.70
CA GLY A 118 10.28 1.08 2.19
C GLY A 118 10.61 2.15 3.23
N TYR A 119 11.09 1.73 4.40
CA TYR A 119 11.51 2.63 5.48
C TYR A 119 13.00 2.48 5.79
N HIS A 120 13.71 3.61 5.83
CA HIS A 120 15.11 3.64 6.25
C HIS A 120 15.23 3.86 7.76
N LEU A 121 15.74 2.85 8.48
CA LEU A 121 15.96 2.93 9.94
C LEU A 121 16.82 4.13 10.35
N HIS A 122 17.97 4.33 9.70
CA HIS A 122 18.91 5.39 10.05
C HIS A 122 18.42 6.80 9.74
N ARG A 123 17.64 6.97 8.66
CA ARG A 123 17.15 8.28 8.21
C ARG A 123 15.77 8.63 8.77
N GLN A 124 15.11 7.66 9.41
CA GLN A 124 13.77 7.76 9.94
C GLN A 124 12.76 8.36 8.95
N GLY A 125 12.74 7.81 7.74
CA GLY A 125 11.91 8.31 6.64
C GLY A 125 11.57 7.25 5.61
N LEU A 126 10.51 7.54 4.83
CA LEU A 126 10.06 6.68 3.75
C LEU A 126 10.95 6.86 2.51
N ALA A 127 11.39 5.74 1.93
CA ALA A 127 12.15 5.71 0.69
C ALA A 127 11.23 5.75 -0.52
N SER A 128 10.26 4.83 -0.54
CA SER A 128 9.31 4.63 -1.61
C SER A 128 7.97 4.16 -1.04
N VAL A 129 6.90 4.42 -1.78
CA VAL A 129 5.57 3.85 -1.57
C VAL A 129 5.12 3.24 -2.88
N ILE A 130 4.90 1.93 -2.87
CA ILE A 130 4.33 1.16 -3.97
C ILE A 130 2.83 1.03 -3.71
N VAL A 131 2.05 1.31 -4.74
CA VAL A 131 0.58 1.18 -4.74
C VAL A 131 0.20 0.15 -5.78
N SER A 132 -0.64 -0.80 -5.40
CA SER A 132 -1.20 -1.78 -6.32
C SER A 132 -2.61 -2.19 -5.89
N ILE A 133 -3.25 -3.03 -6.70
CA ILE A 133 -4.52 -3.66 -6.38
C ILE A 133 -4.26 -5.16 -6.27
N SER A 134 -4.77 -5.78 -5.22
CA SER A 134 -4.75 -7.23 -5.05
C SER A 134 -6.18 -7.74 -4.95
N GLY A 135 -6.43 -8.94 -5.47
CA GLY A 135 -7.71 -9.60 -5.34
C GLY A 135 -7.57 -11.10 -5.05
N TRP A 136 -8.55 -11.64 -4.34
CA TRP A 136 -8.64 -13.05 -3.96
C TRP A 136 -10.11 -13.50 -3.97
N VAL A 137 -10.30 -14.81 -4.01
CA VAL A 137 -11.59 -15.46 -3.78
C VAL A 137 -11.63 -15.88 -2.31
N GLU A 138 -12.74 -15.67 -1.61
CA GLU A 138 -12.91 -16.26 -0.27
C GLU A 138 -12.93 -17.79 -0.40
N GLU A 139 -12.05 -18.47 0.36
CA GLU A 139 -12.02 -19.93 0.47
C GLU A 139 -13.10 -20.47 1.41
#